data_AF-A0A2V9ZJ68-F1
#
_entry.id   AF-A0A2V9ZJ68-F1
#
_cell.length_a   1.000
_cell.length_b   1.000
_cell.length_c   1.000
_cell.angle_alpha   90.00
_cell.angle_beta   90.00
_cell.angle_gamma   90.00
#
_symmetry.space_group_name_H-M   'P 1'
#
loop_
_entity.id
_entity.type
_entity.pdbx_description
1 polymer ?
#
loop_
_entity_poly.entity_id
_entity_poly.type
_entity_poly.pdbx_seq_one_letter_code
_entity_poly.pdbx_strand_id
1 'polypeptide(L)'
;MNITINHTKNPAVGWNVDVTALGEAASEKISQVIVKINGFPEPTETLNPPVKSWHKLYTQKGQYPGDNKVELTASDQDGNQTSATDAWE
;
A
#
# COMPACT_ATOMS: atom_id res chain seq x y z
N MET A 1 8.00 -8.61 -7.94
CA MET A 1 7.72 -7.74 -6.77
C MET A 1 6.70 -8.40 -5.87
N ASN A 2 6.87 -8.28 -4.56
CA ASN A 2 5.90 -8.75 -3.58
C ASN A 2 5.25 -7.56 -2.86
N ILE A 3 3.93 -7.60 -2.72
CA ILE A 3 3.14 -6.57 -2.02
C ILE A 3 2.37 -7.25 -0.90
N THR A 4 2.48 -6.69 0.31
CA THR A 4 1.68 -7.14 1.45
C THR A 4 0.84 -5.97 1.95
N ILE A 5 -0.45 -6.24 2.18
CA ILE A 5 -1.40 -5.30 2.77
C ILE A 5 -1.93 -5.96 4.04
N ASN A 6 -1.90 -5.24 5.16
CA ASN A 6 -2.43 -5.71 6.43
C ASN A 6 -3.34 -4.64 7.04
N HIS A 7 -4.61 -4.99 7.16
CA HIS A 7 -5.60 -4.17 7.85
C HIS A 7 -5.76 -4.64 9.29
N THR A 8 -5.84 -3.70 10.22
CA THR A 8 -6.08 -4.02 11.64
C THR A 8 -7.10 -3.09 12.26
N LYS A 9 -8.09 -3.67 12.96
CA LYS A 9 -9.07 -2.89 13.76
C LYS A 9 -8.33 -2.27 14.92
N ASN A 10 -8.54 -0.97 15.13
CA ASN A 10 -8.05 -0.28 16.31
C ASN A 10 -9.25 0.32 17.07
N PRO A 11 -9.79 -0.40 18.07
CA PRO A 11 -11.00 0.02 18.79
C PRO A 11 -10.95 1.44 19.39
N ALA A 12 -9.75 1.98 19.65
CA ALA A 12 -9.58 3.29 20.26
C ALA A 12 -9.58 4.46 19.24
N VAL A 13 -9.14 4.22 18.00
CA VAL A 13 -8.89 5.30 17.01
C VAL A 13 -9.35 4.96 15.57
N GLY A 14 -10.09 3.87 15.40
CA GLY A 14 -10.63 3.43 14.11
C GLY A 14 -9.95 2.17 13.59
N TRP A 15 -9.12 2.32 12.57
CA TRP A 15 -8.40 1.21 11.94
C TRP A 15 -7.14 1.71 11.25
N ASN A 16 -6.21 0.77 11.07
CA ASN A 16 -4.91 1.01 10.48
C ASN A 16 -4.73 0.14 9.23
N VAL A 17 -3.97 0.68 8.28
CA VAL A 17 -3.51 -0.02 7.08
C VAL A 17 -2.01 0.01 7.07
N ASP A 18 -1.39 -1.16 7.18
CA ASP A 18 0.03 -1.35 6.96
C ASP A 18 0.22 -1.92 5.56
N VAL A 19 1.02 -1.25 4.75
CA VAL A 19 1.33 -1.68 3.39
C VAL A 19 2.82 -1.74 3.15
N THR A 20 3.25 -2.77 2.43
CA THR A 20 4.64 -2.96 2.03
C THR A 20 4.74 -3.34 0.57
N ALA A 21 5.80 -2.87 -0.08
CA ALA A 21 6.24 -3.34 -1.38
C ALA A 21 7.72 -3.72 -1.29
N LEU A 22 8.08 -4.86 -1.85
CA LEU A 22 9.44 -5.39 -1.84
C LEU A 22 9.78 -5.88 -3.25
N GLY A 23 10.83 -5.34 -3.85
CA GLY A 23 11.40 -5.96 -5.06
C GLY A 23 11.90 -7.35 -4.70
N GLU A 24 11.62 -8.37 -5.50
CA GLU A 24 12.03 -9.75 -5.24
C GLU A 24 13.44 -9.99 -5.78
N ALA A 25 13.70 -9.64 -7.03
CA ALA A 25 15.02 -9.78 -7.64
C ALA A 25 16.00 -8.69 -7.17
N ALA A 26 17.30 -8.98 -7.03
CA ALA A 26 18.29 -8.01 -6.53
C ALA A 26 18.32 -6.69 -7.33
N SER A 27 18.00 -6.74 -8.62
CA SER A 27 17.88 -5.57 -9.52
C SER A 27 16.53 -4.86 -9.46
N GLU A 28 15.48 -5.52 -8.96
CA GLU A 28 14.13 -4.97 -8.91
C GLU A 28 14.00 -3.97 -7.75
N LYS A 29 13.71 -2.71 -8.09
CA LYS A 29 13.55 -1.58 -7.19
C LYS A 29 12.24 -0.85 -7.50
N ILE A 30 11.58 -0.39 -6.46
CA ILE A 30 10.32 0.34 -6.53
C ILE A 30 10.61 1.81 -6.85
N SER A 31 9.95 2.33 -7.88
CA SER A 31 10.06 3.71 -8.34
C SER A 31 8.82 4.55 -8.01
N GLN A 32 7.66 3.90 -7.89
CA GLN A 32 6.40 4.58 -7.60
C GLN A 32 5.45 3.68 -6.81
N VAL A 33 4.66 4.28 -5.92
CA VAL A 33 3.63 3.61 -5.14
C VAL A 33 2.33 4.43 -5.15
N ILE A 34 1.22 3.76 -5.42
CA ILE A 34 -0.13 4.32 -5.43
C ILE A 34 -1.01 3.47 -4.51
N VAL A 35 -1.61 4.10 -3.50
CA VAL A 35 -2.53 3.44 -2.57
C VAL A 35 -3.92 4.07 -2.71
N LYS A 36 -4.97 3.23 -2.69
CA LYS A 36 -6.36 3.66 -2.56
C LYS A 36 -6.98 2.99 -1.36
N ILE A 37 -7.70 3.77 -0.55
CA ILE A 37 -8.36 3.31 0.66
C ILE A 37 -9.84 3.63 0.50
N ASN A 38 -10.68 2.60 0.43
CA ASN A 38 -12.12 2.69 0.16
C ASN A 38 -12.44 3.51 -1.11
N GLY A 39 -11.65 3.30 -2.16
CA GLY A 39 -11.77 4.03 -3.43
C GLY A 39 -11.18 5.45 -3.42
N PHE A 40 -10.81 6.00 -2.26
CA PHE A 40 -10.16 7.30 -2.17
C PHE A 40 -8.64 7.16 -2.36
N PRO A 41 -8.03 7.88 -3.31
CA PRO A 41 -6.60 7.81 -3.53
C PRO A 41 -5.83 8.55 -2.43
N GLU A 42 -4.80 7.90 -1.91
CA GLU A 42 -3.76 8.56 -1.13
C GLU A 42 -2.77 9.27 -2.07
N PRO A 43 -1.96 10.23 -1.57
CA PRO A 43 -0.92 10.86 -2.37
C PRO A 43 0.01 9.82 -3.00
N THR A 44 0.24 9.93 -4.31
CA THR A 44 1.20 9.10 -5.02
C THR A 44 2.61 9.39 -4.53
N GLU A 45 3.38 8.33 -4.28
CA GLU A 45 4.77 8.45 -3.86
C GLU A 45 5.68 8.05 -5.02
N THR A 46 6.54 8.98 -5.44
CA THR A 46 7.60 8.73 -6.39
C THR A 46 8.93 8.64 -5.63
N LEU A 47 9.65 7.55 -5.81
CA LEU A 47 10.88 7.23 -5.08
C LEU A 47 12.08 7.47 -5.99
N ASN A 48 12.80 8.55 -5.73
CA ASN A 48 14.00 8.92 -6.48
C ASN A 48 15.16 9.18 -5.50
N PRO A 49 16.18 8.29 -5.44
CA PRO A 49 16.34 7.11 -6.29
C PRO A 49 15.34 5.98 -5.95
N PRO A 50 15.08 5.04 -6.88
CA PRO A 50 14.27 3.85 -6.61
C PRO A 50 14.85 3.01 -5.47
N VAL A 51 13.97 2.39 -4.67
CA VAL A 51 14.33 1.67 -3.44
C VAL A 51 14.01 0.18 -3.52
N LYS A 52 14.72 -0.66 -2.77
CA LYS A 52 14.45 -2.11 -2.75
C LYS A 52 13.16 -2.45 -2.01
N SER A 53 12.84 -1.71 -0.95
CA SER A 53 11.67 -1.91 -0.12
C SER A 53 11.01 -0.58 0.22
N TRP A 54 9.69 -0.56 0.26
CA TRP A 54 8.87 0.56 0.70
C TRP A 54 7.85 0.06 1.72
N HIS A 55 7.57 0.89 2.71
CA HIS A 55 6.61 0.61 3.78
C HIS A 55 5.87 1.89 4.15
N LYS A 56 4.57 1.77 4.43
CA LYS A 56 3.78 2.86 4.98
C LYS A 56 2.67 2.35 5.88
N LEU A 57 2.51 3.03 7.00
CA LEU A 57 1.40 2.85 7.91
C LEU A 57 0.44 4.04 7.79
N TYR A 58 -0.79 3.77 7.37
CA TYR A 58 -1.88 4.72 7.42
C TYR A 58 -2.66 4.50 8.72
N THR A 59 -2.69 5.50 9.58
CA THR A 59 -3.40 5.44 10.87
C THR A 59 -4.67 6.29 10.84
N GLN A 60 -5.57 6.03 11.80
CA GLN A 60 -6.68 6.93 12.13
C GLN A 60 -7.65 7.21 10.98
N LYS A 61 -8.01 6.19 10.19
CA LYS A 61 -8.94 6.33 9.06
C LYS A 61 -10.42 6.51 9.46
N GLY A 62 -10.67 7.04 10.66
CA GLY A 62 -12.00 7.39 11.16
C GLY A 62 -12.86 6.19 11.58
N GLN A 63 -14.17 6.41 11.59
CA GLN A 63 -15.15 5.39 11.99
C GLN A 63 -15.10 4.21 11.01
N TYR A 64 -15.19 3.00 11.54
CA TYR A 64 -15.03 1.77 10.79
C TYR A 64 -16.18 1.59 9.77
N PRO A 65 -15.94 1.65 8.44
CA PRO A 65 -17.01 1.46 7.46
C PRO A 65 -17.42 -0.02 7.37
N GLY A 66 -18.66 -0.27 6.97
CA GLY A 66 -19.19 -1.63 6.74
C GLY A 66 -18.39 -2.38 5.67
N ASP A 67 -18.04 -1.70 4.57
CA ASP A 67 -17.13 -2.21 3.54
C ASP A 67 -15.77 -1.54 3.70
N ASN A 68 -14.70 -2.32 3.75
CA ASN A 68 -13.33 -1.81 3.80
C ASN A 68 -12.45 -2.50 2.76
N LYS A 69 -11.89 -1.72 1.84
CA LYS A 69 -11.06 -2.18 0.73
C LYS A 69 -9.83 -1.30 0.59
N VAL A 70 -8.66 -1.89 0.49
CA VAL A 70 -7.43 -1.18 0.14
C VAL A 70 -6.78 -1.81 -1.06
N GLU A 71 -6.35 -0.95 -1.97
CA GLU A 71 -5.69 -1.31 -3.20
C GLU A 71 -4.32 -0.66 -3.19
N LEU A 72 -3.27 -1.44 -3.47
CA LEU A 72 -1.92 -0.94 -3.62
C LEU A 72 -1.39 -1.34 -4.99
N THR A 73 -0.81 -0.38 -5.70
CA THR A 73 -0.07 -0.60 -6.94
C THR A 73 1.33 -0.03 -6.78
N ALA A 74 2.34 -0.86 -6.97
CA ALA A 74 3.73 -0.45 -6.98
C ALA A 74 4.31 -0.65 -8.39
N SER A 75 5.08 0.33 -8.85
CA SER A 75 5.80 0.26 -10.12
C SER A 75 7.29 0.13 -9.85
N ASP A 76 7.98 -0.72 -10.62
CA ASP A 76 9.44 -0.84 -10.58
C ASP A 76 10.14 0.28 -11.40
N GLN A 77 11.48 0.29 -11.39
CA GLN A 77 12.26 1.29 -12.15
C GLN A 77 12.11 1.19 -13.68
N ASP A 78 11.62 0.07 -14.18
CA ASP A 78 11.41 -0.19 -15.62
C ASP A 78 9.96 0.10 -16.04
N GLY A 79 9.09 0.46 -15.08
CA GLY A 79 7.69 0.78 -15.28
C GLY A 79 6.74 -0.41 -15.19
N ASN A 80 7.22 -1.61 -14.82
CA ASN A 80 6.35 -2.76 -14.59
C ASN A 80 5.56 -2.56 -13.31
N GLN A 81 4.29 -2.95 -13.33
CA GLN A 81 3.37 -2.74 -12.21
C GLN A 81 3.00 -4.06 -11.56
N THR A 82 2.93 -4.05 -10.23
CA THR A 82 2.34 -5.11 -9.42
C THR A 82 1.26 -4.48 -8.54
N SER A 83 0.12 -5.15 -8.41
CA SER A 83 -0.99 -4.68 -7.60
C SER A 83 -1.46 -5.75 -6.62
N ALA A 84 -1.89 -5.32 -5.45
CA ALA A 84 -2.56 -6.16 -4.46
C ALA A 84 -3.82 -5.46 -3.95
N THR A 85 -4.75 -6.24 -3.42
CA THR A 85 -5.97 -5.75 -2.80
C THR A 85 -6.24 -6.58 -1.57
N ASP A 86 -6.66 -5.91 -0.49
CA ASP A 86 -7.20 -6.56 0.70
C ASP A 86 -8.53 -5.91 1.06
N ALA A 87 -9.49 -6.71 1.49
CA ALA A 87 -10.81 -6.24 1.89
C ALA A 87 -11.40 -7.12 3.00
N TRP A 88 -12.24 -6.54 3.85
CA TRP A 88 -13.08 -7.30 4.79
C TRP A 88 -14.54 -7.27 4.36
N GLU A 89 -15.20 -8.42 4.51
CA GLU A 89 -16.65 -8.60 4.42
C GLU A 89 -17.29 -8.59 5.81
#